data_AF-A0A9N9KF75-F1
#
_entry.id   AF-A0A9N9KF75-F1
#
_cell.length_a   1.000
_cell.length_b   1.000
_cell.length_c   1.000
_cell.angle_alpha   90.00
_cell.angle_beta   90.00
_cell.angle_gamma   90.00
#
_symmetry.space_group_name_H-M   'P 1'
#
loop_
_entity.id
_entity.type
_entity.pdbx_description
1 polymer ?
#
loop_
_entity_poly.entity_id
_entity_poly.type
_entity_poly.pdbx_seq_one_letter_code
_entity_poly.pdbx_strand_id
1 'polypeptide(L)'
;STGEENEITRIAIRAKLYCLNVQEWKERGVGILRLNYSKNNENSPRLVMRSENVLKVILNVALFHGMQVERSQEKFLHNSNEADELYEAIMNAIPPSQNQPLPNITSE
;
A
#
# COMPACT_ATOMS: atom_id res chain seq x y z
N SER A 1 -14.22 -11.73 14.40
CA SER A 1 -12.80 -11.36 14.25
C SER A 1 -12.66 -10.28 13.18
N THR A 2 -11.65 -9.41 13.27
CA THR A 2 -11.41 -8.34 12.27
C THR A 2 -10.75 -8.84 10.98
N GLY A 3 -10.35 -10.12 10.93
CA GLY A 3 -9.64 -10.72 9.80
C GLY A 3 -8.20 -10.24 9.65
N GLU A 4 -7.66 -9.55 10.67
CA GLU A 4 -6.31 -8.97 10.72
C GLU A 4 -5.42 -9.66 11.78
N GLU A 5 -5.94 -10.64 12.52
CA GLU A 5 -5.24 -11.30 13.65
C GLU A 5 -3.98 -12.09 13.27
N ASN A 6 -3.91 -12.55 12.02
CA ASN A 6 -2.76 -13.26 11.46
C ASN A 6 -1.80 -12.35 10.68
N GLU A 7 -1.86 -11.05 10.93
CA GLU A 7 -1.02 -10.06 10.24
C GLU A 7 -0.05 -9.35 11.18
N ILE A 8 1.02 -8.81 10.61
CA ILE A 8 1.97 -7.92 11.25
C ILE A 8 1.91 -6.59 10.51
N THR A 9 1.68 -5.51 11.25
CA THR A 9 1.75 -4.14 10.71
C THR A 9 3.20 -3.67 10.72
N ARG A 10 3.71 -3.28 9.55
CA ARG A 10 5.07 -2.72 9.41
C ARG A 10 5.10 -1.20 9.56
N ILE A 11 4.11 -0.52 9.00
CA ILE A 11 3.91 0.94 9.15
C ILE A 11 2.45 1.22 9.48
N ALA A 12 2.23 2.20 10.34
CA ALA A 12 0.93 2.76 10.65
C ALA A 12 1.01 4.29 10.70
N ILE A 13 0.31 4.98 9.80
CA ILE A 13 0.33 6.43 9.73
C ILE A 13 -1.09 6.99 9.65
N ARG A 14 -1.29 8.14 10.28
CA ARG A 14 -2.52 8.91 10.15
C ARG A 14 -2.59 9.53 8.76
N ALA A 15 -3.64 9.19 8.00
CA ALA A 15 -3.82 9.66 6.63
C ALA A 15 -5.25 10.11 6.37
N LYS A 16 -5.41 10.88 5.29
CA LYS A 16 -6.70 11.18 4.67
C LYS A 16 -6.73 10.52 3.30
N LEU A 17 -7.74 9.70 3.05
CA LEU A 17 -7.91 8.96 1.81
C LEU A 17 -8.82 9.72 0.86
N TYR A 18 -8.40 9.84 -0.40
CA TYR A 18 -9.19 10.38 -1.49
C TYR A 18 -9.36 9.32 -2.59
N CYS A 19 -10.48 9.38 -3.33
CA CYS A 19 -10.67 8.62 -4.55
C CYS A 19 -10.99 9.56 -5.72
N LEU A 20 -10.37 9.32 -6.87
CA LEU A 20 -10.68 10.05 -8.09
C LEU A 20 -11.97 9.49 -8.70
N ASN A 21 -12.97 10.35 -8.87
CA ASN A 21 -14.23 10.02 -9.54
C ASN A 21 -14.39 10.91 -10.78
N VAL A 22 -14.30 10.33 -11.97
CA VAL A 22 -14.36 11.00 -13.29
C VAL A 22 -13.26 12.06 -13.46
N GLN A 23 -13.37 13.21 -12.79
CA GLN A 23 -12.42 14.33 -12.86
C GLN A 23 -12.25 15.05 -11.50
N GLU A 24 -12.80 14.52 -10.41
CA GLU A 24 -12.76 15.15 -9.09
C GLU A 24 -12.24 14.18 -8.01
N TRP A 25 -11.35 14.67 -7.16
CA TRP A 25 -10.90 13.96 -5.97
C TRP A 25 -11.94 14.12 -4.86
N LYS A 26 -12.53 13.01 -4.40
CA LYS A 26 -13.47 12.98 -3.28
C LYS A 26 -12.82 12.40 -2.04
N GLU A 27 -13.00 13.06 -0.90
CA GLU A 27 -12.56 12.51 0.38
C GLU A 27 -13.37 11.24 0.70
N ARG A 28 -12.67 10.14 0.93
CA ARG A 28 -13.25 8.85 1.31
C ARG A 28 -13.31 8.68 2.83
N GLY A 29 -12.36 9.27 3.54
CA GLY A 29 -12.32 9.31 5.00
C GLY A 29 -10.91 9.52 5.57
N VAL A 30 -10.88 9.70 6.89
CA VAL A 30 -9.67 9.95 7.69
C VAL A 30 -9.48 8.80 8.68
N GLY A 31 -8.24 8.37 8.88
CA GLY A 31 -7.95 7.11 9.58
C GLY A 31 -6.47 6.78 9.70
N ILE A 32 -6.18 5.61 10.30
CA ILE A 32 -4.84 5.03 10.30
C ILE A 32 -4.72 4.10 9.09
N LEU A 33 -3.81 4.43 8.17
CA LEU A 33 -3.38 3.59 7.08
C LEU A 33 -2.29 2.65 7.59
N ARG A 34 -2.46 1.36 7.32
CA ARG A 34 -1.52 0.31 7.72
C ARG A 34 -1.00 -0.45 6.50
N LEU A 35 0.30 -0.73 6.50
CA LEU A 35 0.91 -1.74 5.65
C LEU A 35 1.03 -3.04 6.45
N ASN A 36 0.21 -4.03 6.09
CA ASN A 36 0.13 -5.31 6.76
C ASN A 36 0.75 -6.43 5.93
N TYR A 37 1.42 -7.35 6.60
CA TYR A 37 1.95 -8.60 6.04
C TYR A 37 1.30 -9.78 6.74
N SER A 38 0.99 -10.84 5.99
CA SER A 38 0.56 -12.09 6.60
C SER A 38 1.73 -12.75 7.34
N LYS A 39 1.50 -13.20 8.58
CA LYS A 39 2.47 -13.98 9.37
C LYS A 39 2.91 -15.26 8.67
N ASN A 40 2.05 -15.79 7.79
CA ASN A 40 2.26 -17.07 7.11
C ASN A 40 2.79 -16.88 5.68
N ASN A 41 2.74 -15.65 5.13
CA ASN A 41 3.18 -15.35 3.77
C ASN A 41 3.54 -13.88 3.64
N GLU A 42 4.83 -13.57 3.77
CA GLU A 42 5.33 -12.20 3.64
C GLU A 42 5.26 -11.67 2.19
N ASN A 43 5.02 -12.53 1.19
CA ASN A 43 4.92 -12.14 -0.23
C ASN A 43 3.54 -11.61 -0.62
N SER A 44 2.63 -11.41 0.34
CA SER A 44 1.29 -10.89 0.08
C SER A 44 0.95 -9.71 1.00
N PRO A 45 1.69 -8.59 0.92
CA PRO A 45 1.38 -7.40 1.69
C PRO A 45 0.10 -6.72 1.19
N ARG A 46 -0.57 -5.99 2.08
CA ARG A 46 -1.73 -5.17 1.75
C ARG A 46 -1.77 -3.86 2.52
N LEU A 47 -2.42 -2.87 1.92
CA LEU A 47 -2.80 -1.63 2.56
C LEU A 47 -4.21 -1.76 3.13
N VAL A 48 -4.35 -1.46 4.42
CA VAL A 48 -5.65 -1.44 5.12
C VAL A 48 -5.82 -0.10 5.82
N MET A 49 -6.99 0.52 5.65
CA MET A 49 -7.33 1.74 6.37
C MET A 49 -8.75 1.65 6.90
N ARG A 50 -8.92 2.07 8.16
CA ARG A 50 -10.22 2.19 8.82
C ARG A 50 -10.51 3.63 9.18
N SER A 51 -11.75 4.07 8.97
CA SER A 51 -12.21 5.41 9.38
C SER A 51 -12.15 5.56 10.90
N GLU A 52 -11.71 6.69 11.45
CA GLU A 52 -11.60 6.85 12.91
C GLU A 52 -12.91 6.70 13.69
N ASN A 53 -13.99 7.27 13.16
CA ASN A 53 -15.23 7.38 13.92
C ASN A 53 -16.03 6.07 13.95
N VAL A 54 -16.07 5.37 12.81
CA VAL A 54 -16.95 4.20 12.61
C VAL A 54 -16.14 2.90 12.51
N LEU A 55 -14.81 2.99 12.51
CA LEU A 55 -13.87 1.87 12.33
C LEU A 55 -14.15 1.01 11.08
N LYS A 56 -14.92 1.54 10.13
CA LYS A 56 -15.25 0.90 8.86
C LYS A 56 -14.00 0.84 7.98
N VAL A 57 -13.78 -0.31 7.32
CA VAL A 57 -12.73 -0.44 6.30
C VAL A 57 -13.07 0.49 5.13
N ILE A 58 -12.16 1.43 4.85
CA ILE A 58 -12.27 2.40 3.75
C ILE A 58 -11.20 2.17 2.67
N LEU A 59 -10.16 1.38 2.96
CA LEU A 59 -9.19 0.83 2.01
C LEU A 59 -8.82 -0.60 2.41
N ASN A 60 -8.76 -1.50 1.43
CA ASN A 60 -8.23 -2.86 1.57
C ASN A 60 -7.71 -3.31 0.20
N VAL A 61 -6.42 -3.09 -0.04
CA VAL A 61 -5.78 -3.30 -1.35
C VAL A 61 -4.55 -4.16 -1.16
N ALA A 62 -4.52 -5.33 -1.79
CA ALA A 62 -3.30 -6.13 -1.88
C ALA A 62 -2.28 -5.40 -2.77
N LEU A 63 -1.02 -5.39 -2.35
CA LEU A 63 0.08 -4.93 -3.20
C LEU A 63 0.46 -6.07 -4.13
N PHE A 64 0.57 -5.79 -5.42
CA PHE A 64 0.80 -6.80 -6.44
C PHE A 64 1.86 -6.34 -7.44
N HIS A 65 2.44 -7.31 -8.14
CA HIS A 65 3.45 -7.05 -9.16
C HIS A 65 2.94 -6.11 -10.26
N GLY A 66 3.73 -5.09 -10.61
CA GLY A 66 3.36 -4.10 -11.64
C GLY A 66 2.44 -2.97 -11.16
N MET A 67 2.07 -2.96 -9.87
CA MET A 67 1.32 -1.85 -9.28
C MET A 67 2.09 -0.54 -9.41
N GLN A 68 1.44 0.48 -9.95
CA GLN A 68 2.01 1.82 -10.08
C GLN A 68 1.73 2.64 -8.84
N VAL A 69 2.79 3.17 -8.23
CA VAL A 69 2.71 4.06 -7.07
C VAL A 69 3.56 5.28 -7.40
N GLU A 70 2.95 6.45 -7.33
CA GLU A 70 3.61 7.71 -7.61
C GLU A 70 3.53 8.63 -6.38
N ARG A 71 4.67 9.23 -6.04
CA ARG A 71 4.72 10.29 -5.02
C ARG A 71 4.37 11.62 -5.67
N SER A 72 3.19 12.15 -5.37
CA SER A 72 2.82 13.51 -5.80
C SER A 72 3.74 14.55 -5.17
N GLN A 73 4.11 15.59 -5.93
CA GLN A 73 4.96 16.69 -5.47
C GLN A 73 4.19 17.75 -4.63
N GLU A 74 2.89 17.57 -4.42
CA GLU A 74 2.06 18.58 -3.74
C GLU A 74 2.31 18.68 -2.23
N LYS A 75 2.31 19.94 -1.74
CA LYS A 75 2.73 20.42 -0.41
C LYS A 75 1.80 20.04 0.76
N PHE A 76 1.07 18.92 0.68
CA PHE A 76 0.11 18.50 1.72
C PHE A 76 0.70 17.62 2.81
N LEU A 77 2.01 17.36 2.78
CA LEU A 77 2.73 16.65 3.84
C LEU A 77 2.99 17.59 5.02
N HIS A 78 2.21 17.44 6.09
CA HIS A 78 2.48 18.15 7.35
C HIS A 78 3.79 17.66 8.01
N ASN A 79 4.27 16.46 7.64
CA ASN A 79 5.55 15.86 8.06
C ASN A 79 6.16 15.11 6.86
N SER A 80 7.16 15.69 6.18
CA SER A 80 7.77 15.07 4.99
C SER A 80 8.34 13.68 5.27
N ASN A 81 8.96 13.51 6.44
CA ASN A 81 9.71 12.30 6.77
C ASN A 81 8.81 11.07 6.90
N GLU A 82 7.66 11.19 7.58
CA GLU A 82 6.76 10.04 7.81
C GLU A 82 6.12 9.53 6.52
N ALA A 83 5.83 10.44 5.58
CA ALA A 83 5.27 10.04 4.30
C ALA A 83 6.33 9.54 3.33
N ASP A 84 7.59 9.96 3.46
CA ASP A 84 8.72 9.37 2.74
C ASP A 84 8.96 7.93 3.23
N GLU A 85 8.95 7.70 4.54
CA GLU A 85 9.02 6.35 5.11
C GLU A 85 7.87 5.45 4.64
N LEU A 86 6.64 5.99 4.56
CA LEU A 86 5.51 5.26 4.00
C LEU A 86 5.73 4.91 2.52
N TYR A 87 6.16 5.88 1.72
CA TYR A 87 6.39 5.68 0.28
C TYR A 87 7.44 4.59 0.07
N GLU A 88 8.59 4.70 0.73
CA GLU A 88 9.67 3.71 0.64
C GLU A 88 9.20 2.33 1.11
N ALA A 89 8.43 2.24 2.19
CA ALA A 89 7.90 0.96 2.64
C ALA A 89 6.93 0.32 1.62
N ILE A 90 6.09 1.11 0.96
CA ILE A 90 5.18 0.61 -0.08
C ILE A 90 5.99 0.14 -1.30
N MET A 91 6.96 0.92 -1.76
CA MET A 91 7.79 0.56 -2.91
C MET A 91 8.58 -0.73 -2.67
N ASN A 92 9.14 -0.90 -1.47
CA ASN A 92 9.83 -2.12 -1.07
C ASN A 92 8.89 -3.33 -0.87
N ALA A 93 7.61 -3.07 -0.56
CA ALA A 93 6.60 -4.11 -0.37
C ALA A 93 6.03 -4.65 -1.69
N ILE A 94 6.13 -3.89 -2.79
CA ILE A 94 5.69 -4.34 -4.11
C ILE A 94 6.67 -5.42 -4.59
N PRO A 95 6.21 -6.67 -4.83
CA PRO A 95 7.11 -7.73 -5.25
C PRO A 95 7.81 -7.37 -6.57
N PRO A 96 9.16 -7.49 -6.64
CA PRO A 96 9.88 -7.27 -7.88
C PRO A 96 9.43 -8.28 -8.93
N SER A 97 9.57 -7.93 -10.21
CA SER A 97 9.39 -8.86 -11.32
C SER A 97 10.30 -10.06 -11.08
N GLN A 98 9.74 -11.22 -10.75
CA GLN A 98 10.52 -12.46 -10.79
C GLN A 98 10.88 -12.67 -12.26
N ASN A 99 12.19 -12.60 -12.56
CA ASN A 99 12.77 -12.87 -13.87
C ASN A 99 12.02 -14.01 -14.58
N GLN A 100 11.38 -13.71 -15.71
CA GLN A 100 11.14 -14.76 -16.70
C GLN A 100 12.52 -15.26 -17.14
N PRO A 101 12.81 -16.57 -17.13
CA PRO A 101 14.04 -17.07 -17.72
C PRO A 101 14.01 -16.71 -19.21
N LEU A 102 15.07 -16.04 -19.69
CA LEU A 102 15.33 -15.90 -21.12
C LEU A 102 15.34 -17.32 -21.73
N PRO A 103 14.67 -17.57 -22.87
CA PRO A 103 14.81 -18.86 -23.54
C PRO A 103 16.30 -19.03 -23.89
N ASN A 104 16.89 -20.15 -23.43
CA ASN A 104 18.23 -20.55 -23.83
C ASN A 104 18.27 -20.63 -25.36
N ILE A 105 18.94 -19.68 -25.98
CA ILE A 105 19.40 -19.85 -27.36
C ILE A 105 20.59 -20.79 -27.25
N THR A 106 20.34 -22.09 -27.44
CA THR A 106 21.40 -23.05 -27.71
C THR A 106 22.01 -22.67 -29.04
N SER A 107 23.20 -22.08 -29.01
CA SER A 107 24.04 -21.97 -30.21
C SER A 107 24.54 -23.37 -30.55
N GLU A 108 24.25 -23.79 -31.79
CA GLU A 108 24.94 -24.89 -32.47
C GLU A 108 26.44 -24.62 -32.62
#